data_AF-A0A1M6NJM8-F1
#
_entry.id   AF-A0A1M6NJM8-F1
#
_cell.length_a   1.000
_cell.length_b   1.000
_cell.length_c   1.000
_cell.angle_alpha   90.00
_cell.angle_beta   90.00
_cell.angle_gamma   90.00
#
_symmetry.space_group_name_H-M   'P 1'
#
loop_
_entity.id
_entity.type
_entity.pdbx_description
1 polymer ?
#
loop_
_entity_poly.entity_id
_entity_poly.type
_entity_poly.pdbx_seq_one_letter_code
_entity_poly.pdbx_strand_id
1 'polypeptide(L)'
;MNRWFFPIWTAWAVFLYMHGVLILCCTETVTSLSAVVLLFTPVMLFEWRATKTFTDLHPRSQGSAPSGRRRFYYWLCNVVMWAMFYGIFVVYILIKLQATPGFKIYWSFFLVNNFLMWRSVMGWAWVALAYWIVIYYLLAVRAGRFRMICAVFLPLAITTIIFIVQWKIGGAGAASDETILSQAGVVKIMDVGEVAQALLRDYPDNLAYLTPPGTGFKTRGEIRASNKVREVFFDEKLNALFAFYGGTYYAYGSTTIPAIVKKDLDTGEISYLLTEHNVRRVEMTRDGMFVAPWHDNHLYEISKKDLSIVRSIPVGGYVPPMLWEPMDMALDVNGKALYIATSMYPSIAVVDLEANRQVKVMPLYEPGTLGEGGWAWCISQSRETRLLYMVVATWQGRDISEIDPDSLKILRTQQWDLFSLTSMALTPEEDALYCQSNVWDGLTKVRVRDFAIERVYEGERHARYLSLDPKRNVIYVLGYCSGKVFAIDLESGKRLWEIRVGGRPHGMQLDSRDRLWIHSMSGVFRIDLAAVWKDK
;
A
#
# COMPACT_ATOMS: atom_id res chain seq x y z
N MET A 1 16.52 -28.93 -27.84
CA MET A 1 16.14 -27.75 -27.02
C MET A 1 17.41 -27.17 -26.41
N ASN A 2 17.61 -25.85 -26.44
CA ASN A 2 18.82 -25.21 -25.93
C ASN A 2 19.00 -25.49 -24.42
N ARG A 3 20.18 -25.99 -24.01
CA ARG A 3 20.50 -26.33 -22.60
C ARG A 3 20.31 -25.15 -21.65
N TRP A 4 20.39 -23.94 -22.18
CA TRP A 4 20.11 -22.71 -21.44
C TRP A 4 18.63 -22.50 -21.11
N PHE A 5 17.72 -22.76 -22.05
CA PHE A 5 16.30 -22.41 -21.90
C PHE A 5 15.47 -23.55 -21.35
N PHE A 6 15.89 -24.80 -21.59
CA PHE A 6 15.13 -25.98 -21.16
C PHE A 6 14.81 -26.01 -19.64
N PRO A 7 15.76 -25.75 -18.73
CA PRO A 7 15.50 -25.92 -17.30
C PRO A 7 14.51 -24.89 -16.75
N ILE A 8 14.53 -23.66 -17.29
CA ILE A 8 13.63 -22.59 -16.85
C ILE A 8 12.24 -22.74 -17.48
N TRP A 9 12.18 -22.99 -18.78
CA TRP A 9 10.92 -23.11 -19.52
C TRP A 9 10.05 -24.22 -18.96
N THR A 10 10.65 -25.37 -18.62
CA THR A 10 9.89 -26.48 -18.03
C THR A 10 9.31 -26.15 -16.66
N ALA A 11 10.06 -25.48 -15.78
CA ALA A 11 9.53 -25.07 -14.49
C ALA A 11 8.41 -24.03 -14.65
N TRP A 12 8.60 -23.04 -15.53
CA TRP A 12 7.62 -21.97 -15.74
C TRP A 12 6.36 -22.44 -16.44
N ALA A 13 6.45 -23.43 -17.34
CA ALA A 13 5.28 -24.03 -17.97
C ALA A 13 4.33 -24.67 -16.93
N VAL A 14 4.87 -25.30 -15.89
CA VAL A 14 4.07 -25.84 -14.77
C VAL A 14 3.37 -24.71 -14.02
N PHE A 15 4.09 -23.65 -13.67
CA PHE A 15 3.50 -22.50 -12.98
C PHE A 15 2.43 -21.80 -13.81
N LEU A 16 2.68 -21.60 -15.12
CA LEU A 16 1.71 -21.01 -16.03
C LEU A 16 0.44 -21.85 -16.14
N TYR A 17 0.59 -23.18 -16.20
CA TYR A 17 -0.53 -24.12 -16.17
C TYR A 17 -1.33 -23.98 -14.87
N MET A 18 -0.66 -23.98 -13.71
CA MET A 18 -1.32 -23.80 -12.41
C MET A 18 -2.06 -22.45 -12.32
N HIS A 19 -1.49 -21.37 -12.84
CA HIS A 19 -2.17 -20.08 -12.95
C HIS A 19 -3.38 -20.14 -13.87
N GLY A 20 -3.29 -20.86 -15.00
CA GLY A 20 -4.44 -21.10 -15.88
C GLY A 20 -5.58 -21.81 -15.18
N VAL A 21 -5.29 -22.89 -14.44
CA VAL A 21 -6.31 -23.58 -13.61
C VAL A 21 -6.90 -22.65 -12.56
N LEU A 22 -6.06 -21.84 -11.92
CA LEU A 22 -6.52 -20.85 -10.96
C LEU A 22 -7.46 -19.82 -11.61
N ILE A 23 -7.15 -19.32 -12.81
CA ILE A 23 -8.03 -18.41 -13.54
C ILE A 23 -9.39 -19.08 -13.80
N LEU A 24 -9.40 -20.34 -14.23
CA LEU A 24 -10.65 -21.09 -14.43
C LEU A 24 -11.46 -21.24 -13.14
N CYS A 25 -10.81 -21.31 -11.98
CA CYS A 25 -11.47 -21.31 -10.68
C CYS A 25 -12.04 -19.92 -10.36
N CYS A 26 -11.27 -18.86 -10.59
CA CYS A 26 -11.70 -17.48 -10.37
C CYS A 26 -12.88 -17.07 -11.25
N THR A 27 -12.93 -17.57 -12.50
CA THR A 27 -14.03 -17.33 -13.46
C THR A 27 -15.18 -18.32 -13.32
N GLU A 28 -15.19 -19.13 -12.25
CA GLU A 28 -16.22 -20.13 -11.95
C GLU A 28 -16.46 -21.16 -13.07
N THR A 29 -15.50 -21.29 -13.99
CA THR A 29 -15.50 -22.30 -15.05
C THR A 29 -15.20 -23.68 -14.47
N VAL A 30 -14.41 -23.74 -13.40
CA VAL A 30 -14.12 -24.96 -12.63
C VAL A 30 -14.40 -24.69 -11.15
N THR A 31 -15.46 -25.28 -10.62
CA THR A 31 -15.89 -25.07 -9.21
C THR A 31 -15.77 -26.31 -8.34
N SER A 32 -15.66 -27.50 -8.95
CA SER A 32 -15.55 -28.77 -8.24
C SER A 32 -14.10 -29.05 -7.82
N LEU A 33 -13.92 -29.35 -6.53
CA LEU A 33 -12.62 -29.79 -5.99
C LEU A 33 -12.08 -31.01 -6.74
N SER A 34 -12.95 -31.95 -7.11
CA SER A 34 -12.59 -33.15 -7.87
C SER A 34 -12.02 -32.81 -9.24
N ALA A 35 -12.65 -31.84 -9.94
CA ALA A 35 -12.17 -31.37 -11.24
C ALA A 35 -10.81 -30.67 -11.11
N VAL A 36 -10.62 -29.85 -10.07
CA VAL A 36 -9.32 -29.24 -9.77
C VAL A 36 -8.25 -30.28 -9.47
N VAL A 37 -8.55 -31.31 -8.68
CA VAL A 37 -7.60 -32.39 -8.38
C VAL A 37 -7.23 -33.16 -9.66
N LEU A 38 -8.18 -33.43 -10.55
CA LEU A 38 -7.90 -34.10 -11.83
C LEU A 38 -6.94 -33.29 -12.71
N LEU A 39 -7.07 -31.95 -12.71
CA LEU A 39 -6.18 -31.02 -13.42
C LEU A 39 -4.75 -31.00 -12.84
N PHE A 40 -4.48 -31.63 -11.69
CA PHE A 40 -3.10 -31.80 -11.23
C PHE A 40 -2.34 -32.90 -12.00
N THR A 41 -3.04 -33.89 -12.56
CA THR A 41 -2.42 -35.05 -13.22
C THR A 41 -1.47 -34.66 -14.38
N PRO A 42 -1.82 -33.72 -15.27
CA PRO A 42 -0.93 -33.24 -16.32
C PRO A 42 0.37 -32.62 -15.79
N VAL A 43 0.32 -31.90 -14.67
CA VAL A 43 1.51 -31.30 -14.02
C VAL A 43 2.51 -32.39 -13.64
N MET A 44 2.02 -33.47 -13.05
CA MET A 44 2.84 -34.59 -12.60
C MET A 44 3.56 -35.30 -13.74
N LEU A 45 2.82 -35.59 -14.83
CA LEU A 45 3.37 -36.24 -16.01
C LEU A 45 4.40 -35.36 -16.72
N PHE A 46 4.08 -34.07 -16.87
CA PHE A 46 4.97 -33.10 -17.52
C PHE A 46 6.27 -32.92 -16.73
N GLU A 47 6.18 -32.71 -15.42
CA GLU A 47 7.35 -32.49 -14.58
C GLU A 47 8.25 -33.73 -14.51
N TRP A 48 7.67 -34.93 -14.46
CA TRP A 48 8.45 -36.17 -14.49
C TRP A 48 9.28 -36.26 -15.77
N ARG A 49 8.65 -35.98 -16.92
CA ARG A 49 9.34 -35.96 -18.22
C ARG A 49 10.40 -34.85 -18.29
N ALA A 50 10.11 -33.67 -17.77
CA ALA A 50 11.03 -32.55 -17.71
C ALA A 50 12.26 -32.87 -16.86
N THR A 51 12.07 -33.47 -15.69
CA THR A 51 13.13 -33.88 -14.78
C THR A 51 14.02 -34.95 -15.39
N LYS A 52 13.42 -35.97 -16.02
CA LYS A 52 14.17 -37.00 -16.74
C LYS A 52 15.04 -36.38 -17.84
N THR A 53 14.44 -35.57 -18.70
CA THR A 53 15.15 -34.89 -19.81
C THR A 53 16.27 -33.96 -19.30
N PHE A 54 16.03 -33.22 -18.21
CA PHE A 54 17.07 -32.36 -17.61
C PHE A 54 18.26 -33.18 -17.12
N THR A 55 17.99 -34.33 -16.51
CA THR A 55 18.99 -35.26 -16.00
C THR A 55 19.80 -35.87 -17.15
N ASP A 56 19.13 -36.31 -18.22
CA ASP A 56 19.76 -36.90 -19.40
C ASP A 56 20.67 -35.88 -20.13
N LEU A 57 20.33 -34.59 -20.09
CA LEU A 57 21.15 -33.51 -20.67
C LEU A 57 22.44 -33.21 -19.89
N HIS A 58 22.57 -33.66 -18.62
CA HIS A 58 23.72 -33.37 -17.75
C HIS A 58 24.33 -34.62 -17.09
N PRO A 59 24.95 -35.54 -17.86
CA PRO A 59 25.45 -36.82 -17.33
C PRO A 59 26.58 -36.65 -16.29
N ARG A 60 27.42 -35.61 -16.42
CA ARG A 60 28.57 -35.36 -15.53
C ARG A 60 28.19 -34.96 -14.10
N SER A 61 26.93 -34.60 -13.83
CA SER A 61 26.47 -34.33 -12.46
C SER A 61 26.21 -35.63 -11.66
N GLN A 62 26.18 -36.78 -12.34
CA GLN A 62 26.03 -38.10 -11.74
C GLN A 62 27.39 -38.70 -11.40
N GLY A 63 27.89 -38.44 -10.19
CA GLY A 63 28.80 -39.39 -9.56
C GLY A 63 28.05 -40.71 -9.38
N SER A 64 28.48 -41.75 -10.11
CA SER A 64 27.86 -43.07 -10.30
C SER A 64 26.36 -43.07 -10.66
N ALA A 65 25.93 -43.98 -11.54
CA ALA A 65 24.55 -44.05 -11.99
C ALA A 65 23.60 -44.17 -10.78
N PRO A 66 22.57 -43.31 -10.65
CA PRO A 66 21.67 -43.33 -9.50
C PRO A 66 20.93 -44.67 -9.49
N SER A 67 21.09 -45.39 -8.39
CA SER A 67 20.34 -46.61 -8.08
C SER A 67 18.84 -46.36 -8.25
N GLY A 68 18.06 -47.41 -8.54
CA GLY A 68 16.60 -47.30 -8.69
C GLY A 68 15.94 -46.58 -7.51
N ARG A 69 16.49 -46.78 -6.29
CA ARG A 69 16.08 -46.10 -5.06
C ARG A 69 16.25 -44.58 -5.13
N ARG A 70 17.39 -44.08 -5.61
CA ARG A 70 17.66 -42.64 -5.73
C ARG A 70 16.74 -41.97 -6.75
N ARG A 71 16.45 -42.64 -7.88
CA ARG A 71 15.47 -42.17 -8.86
C ARG A 71 14.05 -42.10 -8.29
N PHE A 72 13.66 -43.12 -7.53
CA PHE A 72 12.37 -43.14 -6.84
C PHE A 72 12.25 -41.99 -5.83
N TYR A 73 13.25 -41.74 -4.98
CA TYR A 73 13.20 -40.63 -4.03
C TYR A 73 13.16 -39.26 -4.71
N TYR A 74 13.91 -39.04 -5.79
CA TYR A 74 13.80 -37.79 -6.55
C TYR A 74 12.40 -37.59 -7.15
N TRP A 75 11.81 -38.66 -7.70
CA TRP A 75 10.44 -38.62 -8.19
C TRP A 75 9.45 -38.30 -7.06
N LEU A 76 9.55 -39.01 -5.93
CA LEU A 76 8.67 -38.81 -4.77
C LEU A 76 8.80 -37.38 -4.20
N CYS A 77 10.01 -36.85 -4.05
CA CYS A 77 10.22 -35.47 -3.60
C CYS A 77 9.57 -34.47 -4.56
N ASN A 78 9.68 -34.67 -5.87
CA ASN A 78 9.01 -33.81 -6.84
C ASN A 78 7.48 -33.92 -6.75
N VAL A 79 6.93 -35.13 -6.59
CA VAL A 79 5.49 -35.35 -6.40
C VAL A 79 4.99 -34.61 -5.18
N VAL A 80 5.62 -34.81 -4.03
CA VAL A 80 5.24 -34.19 -2.76
C VAL A 80 5.36 -32.67 -2.87
N MET A 81 6.45 -32.16 -3.43
CA MET A 81 6.66 -30.73 -3.64
C MET A 81 5.53 -30.12 -4.50
N TRP A 82 5.25 -30.67 -5.67
CA TRP A 82 4.23 -30.13 -6.56
C TRP A 82 2.81 -30.32 -6.02
N ALA A 83 2.54 -31.41 -5.29
CA ALA A 83 1.26 -31.61 -4.62
C ALA A 83 1.04 -30.54 -3.54
N MET A 84 2.07 -30.20 -2.76
CA MET A 84 2.02 -29.08 -1.81
C MET A 84 1.79 -27.74 -2.53
N PHE A 85 2.53 -27.44 -3.60
CA PHE A 85 2.33 -26.20 -4.35
C PHE A 85 0.95 -26.12 -4.97
N TYR A 86 0.46 -27.19 -5.59
CA TYR A 86 -0.87 -27.22 -6.18
C TYR A 86 -1.97 -27.12 -5.12
N GLY A 87 -1.79 -27.81 -4.00
CA GLY A 87 -2.64 -27.71 -2.83
C GLY A 87 -2.73 -26.28 -2.30
N ILE A 88 -1.61 -25.57 -2.18
CA ILE A 88 -1.56 -24.19 -1.69
C ILE A 88 -2.06 -23.18 -2.73
N PHE A 89 -1.62 -23.28 -3.98
CA PHE A 89 -1.89 -22.27 -5.02
C PHE A 89 -3.26 -22.43 -5.68
N VAL A 90 -3.80 -23.64 -5.75
CA VAL A 90 -5.05 -23.87 -6.49
C VAL A 90 -6.15 -24.30 -5.53
N VAL A 91 -5.93 -25.34 -4.71
CA VAL A 91 -6.98 -25.89 -3.84
C VAL A 91 -7.31 -24.97 -2.67
N TYR A 92 -6.30 -24.54 -1.91
CA TYR A 92 -6.49 -23.61 -0.79
C TYR A 92 -7.08 -22.30 -1.27
N ILE A 93 -6.60 -21.79 -2.41
CA ILE A 93 -7.16 -20.59 -3.03
C ILE A 93 -8.62 -20.81 -3.41
N LEU A 94 -8.99 -21.89 -4.09
CA LEU A 94 -10.40 -22.20 -4.41
C LEU A 94 -11.29 -22.20 -3.16
N ILE A 95 -10.86 -22.88 -2.09
CA ILE A 95 -11.61 -22.93 -0.81
C ILE A 95 -11.79 -21.51 -0.26
N LYS A 96 -10.75 -20.68 -0.31
CA LYS A 96 -10.83 -19.28 0.16
C LYS A 96 -11.65 -18.38 -0.76
N LEU A 97 -11.58 -18.56 -2.08
CA LEU A 97 -12.42 -17.84 -3.05
C LEU A 97 -13.91 -18.12 -2.80
N GLN A 98 -14.25 -19.38 -2.52
CA GLN A 98 -15.63 -19.78 -2.19
C GLN A 98 -16.09 -19.24 -0.82
N ALA A 99 -15.20 -19.24 0.16
CA ALA A 99 -15.53 -18.79 1.52
C ALA A 99 -15.49 -17.27 1.70
N THR A 100 -14.86 -16.52 0.80
CA THR A 100 -14.60 -15.09 1.01
C THR A 100 -14.55 -14.36 -0.34
N PRO A 101 -15.62 -13.65 -0.73
CA PRO A 101 -15.65 -12.86 -1.97
C PRO A 101 -14.46 -11.89 -2.11
N GLY A 102 -13.99 -11.31 -0.99
CA GLY A 102 -12.81 -10.43 -0.96
C GLY A 102 -11.48 -11.10 -1.37
N PHE A 103 -11.39 -12.43 -1.41
CA PHE A 103 -10.16 -13.11 -1.81
C PHE A 103 -9.93 -13.09 -3.33
N LYS A 104 -11.01 -13.05 -4.15
CA LYS A 104 -10.93 -12.83 -5.61
C LYS A 104 -10.19 -11.51 -5.91
N ILE A 105 -10.45 -10.50 -5.08
CA ILE A 105 -9.91 -9.14 -5.17
C ILE A 105 -8.41 -9.09 -4.83
N TYR A 106 -8.02 -9.75 -3.73
CA TYR A 106 -6.64 -9.72 -3.23
C TYR A 106 -5.62 -10.28 -4.22
N TRP A 107 -6.00 -11.31 -4.98
CA TRP A 107 -5.08 -12.00 -5.89
C TRP A 107 -4.66 -11.15 -7.10
N SER A 108 -5.60 -10.49 -7.77
CA SER A 108 -5.30 -9.57 -8.88
C SER A 108 -4.41 -8.41 -8.41
N PHE A 109 -4.64 -7.94 -7.19
CA PHE A 109 -3.84 -6.88 -6.58
C PHE A 109 -2.42 -7.33 -6.18
N PHE A 110 -2.24 -8.60 -5.80
CA PHE A 110 -0.92 -9.15 -5.50
C PHE A 110 0.04 -8.97 -6.68
N LEU A 111 -0.39 -9.26 -7.91
CA LEU A 111 0.45 -9.10 -9.11
C LEU A 111 0.79 -7.63 -9.38
N VAL A 112 -0.17 -6.72 -9.22
CA VAL A 112 0.06 -5.27 -9.37
C VAL A 112 1.07 -4.76 -8.36
N ASN A 113 0.92 -5.12 -7.08
CA ASN A 113 1.90 -4.75 -6.07
C ASN A 113 3.28 -5.29 -6.38
N ASN A 114 3.40 -6.55 -6.82
CA ASN A 114 4.69 -7.10 -7.23
C ASN A 114 5.31 -6.26 -8.35
N PHE A 115 4.53 -5.93 -9.39
CA PHE A 115 4.99 -5.08 -10.49
C PHE A 115 5.46 -3.70 -9.98
N LEU A 116 4.66 -3.05 -9.13
CA LEU A 116 4.98 -1.77 -8.52
C LEU A 116 6.30 -1.81 -7.74
N MET A 117 6.48 -2.86 -6.95
CA MET A 117 7.64 -3.04 -6.08
C MET A 117 8.92 -3.33 -6.89
N TRP A 118 8.80 -4.12 -7.95
CA TRP A 118 9.92 -4.35 -8.86
C TRP A 118 10.31 -3.08 -9.61
N ARG A 119 9.33 -2.27 -10.03
CA ARG A 119 9.58 -0.95 -10.62
C ARG A 119 10.18 0.03 -9.60
N SER A 120 9.76 -0.03 -8.34
CA SER A 120 10.19 0.92 -7.31
C SER A 120 11.66 0.78 -6.91
N VAL A 121 12.28 -0.39 -7.09
CA VAL A 121 13.71 -0.59 -6.76
C VAL A 121 14.67 -0.29 -7.91
N MET A 122 14.15 0.19 -9.06
CA MET A 122 14.91 0.68 -10.22
C MET A 122 16.12 -0.22 -10.59
N GLY A 123 17.35 0.32 -10.58
CA GLY A 123 18.58 -0.38 -10.96
C GLY A 123 18.85 -1.67 -10.18
N TRP A 124 18.38 -1.77 -8.94
CA TRP A 124 18.54 -2.99 -8.14
C TRP A 124 17.75 -4.17 -8.69
N ALA A 125 16.64 -3.92 -9.40
CA ALA A 125 15.94 -4.98 -10.12
C ALA A 125 16.83 -5.62 -11.20
N TRP A 126 17.61 -4.80 -11.92
CA TRP A 126 18.55 -5.28 -12.94
C TRP A 126 19.74 -6.01 -12.33
N VAL A 127 20.27 -5.54 -11.20
CA VAL A 127 21.31 -6.25 -10.44
C VAL A 127 20.79 -7.60 -9.95
N ALA A 128 19.59 -7.63 -9.39
CA ALA A 128 18.94 -8.85 -8.93
C ALA A 128 18.67 -9.85 -10.08
N LEU A 129 18.23 -9.34 -11.23
CA LEU A 129 18.03 -10.12 -12.45
C LEU A 129 19.36 -10.70 -12.96
N ALA A 130 20.40 -9.87 -13.06
CA ALA A 130 21.73 -10.31 -13.50
C ALA A 130 22.31 -11.36 -12.55
N TYR A 131 22.21 -11.13 -11.24
CA TYR A 131 22.60 -12.10 -10.21
C TYR A 131 21.86 -13.42 -10.39
N TRP A 132 20.53 -13.38 -10.55
CA TRP A 132 19.75 -14.58 -10.80
C TRP A 132 20.18 -15.32 -12.07
N ILE A 133 20.38 -14.61 -13.20
CA ILE A 133 20.84 -15.20 -14.46
C ILE A 133 22.19 -15.88 -14.30
N VAL A 134 23.14 -15.25 -13.60
CA VAL A 134 24.47 -15.82 -13.34
C VAL A 134 24.37 -17.08 -12.49
N ILE A 135 23.64 -17.04 -11.38
CA ILE A 135 23.47 -18.21 -10.50
C ILE A 135 22.73 -19.34 -11.23
N TYR A 136 21.68 -18.99 -11.98
CA TYR A 136 20.95 -19.92 -12.83
C TYR A 136 21.87 -20.60 -13.84
N TYR A 137 22.68 -19.81 -14.55
CA TYR A 137 23.63 -20.36 -15.53
C TYR A 137 24.65 -21.28 -14.86
N LEU A 138 25.28 -20.85 -13.77
CA LEU A 138 26.33 -21.64 -13.11
C LEU A 138 25.79 -22.95 -12.53
N LEU A 139 24.63 -22.92 -11.87
CA LEU A 139 24.08 -24.08 -11.17
C LEU A 139 23.22 -24.96 -12.09
N ALA A 140 22.22 -24.38 -12.75
CA ALA A 140 21.25 -25.15 -13.53
C ALA A 140 21.77 -25.53 -14.91
N VAL A 141 22.48 -24.62 -15.60
CA VAL A 141 22.93 -24.85 -16.99
C VAL A 141 24.32 -25.49 -17.05
N ARG A 142 25.30 -24.96 -16.32
CA ARG A 142 26.68 -25.44 -16.36
C ARG A 142 26.88 -26.66 -15.46
N ALA A 143 26.41 -26.61 -14.22
CA ALA A 143 26.56 -27.72 -13.28
C ALA A 143 25.44 -28.78 -13.39
N GLY A 144 24.31 -28.47 -14.04
CA GLY A 144 23.18 -29.40 -14.17
C GLY A 144 22.53 -29.75 -12.82
N ARG A 145 22.51 -28.81 -11.87
CA ARG A 145 21.99 -29.00 -10.50
C ARG A 145 20.91 -27.98 -10.17
N PHE A 146 20.07 -28.32 -9.20
CA PHE A 146 19.13 -27.38 -8.57
C PHE A 146 18.18 -26.64 -9.53
N ARG A 147 17.70 -27.32 -10.59
CA ARG A 147 16.79 -26.75 -11.61
C ARG A 147 15.65 -25.94 -10.98
N MET A 148 14.90 -26.55 -10.06
CA MET A 148 13.74 -25.94 -9.42
C MET A 148 14.11 -24.77 -8.49
N ILE A 149 15.20 -24.90 -7.73
CA ILE A 149 15.69 -23.82 -6.87
C ILE A 149 16.05 -22.61 -7.72
N CYS A 150 16.82 -22.80 -8.79
CA CYS A 150 17.26 -21.68 -9.61
C CYS A 150 16.13 -21.08 -10.44
N ALA A 151 15.22 -21.90 -10.98
CA ALA A 151 14.17 -21.42 -11.88
C ALA A 151 12.96 -20.80 -11.15
N VAL A 152 12.70 -21.18 -9.89
CA VAL A 152 11.48 -20.81 -9.16
C VAL A 152 11.82 -20.18 -7.81
N PHE A 153 12.49 -20.90 -6.93
CA PHE A 153 12.65 -20.46 -5.53
C PHE A 153 13.60 -19.27 -5.38
N LEU A 154 14.66 -19.21 -6.19
CA LEU A 154 15.60 -18.11 -6.16
C LEU A 154 14.95 -16.79 -6.61
N PRO A 155 14.22 -16.71 -7.74
CA PRO A 155 13.41 -15.54 -8.08
C PRO A 155 12.42 -15.13 -6.99
N LEU A 156 11.72 -16.09 -6.38
CA LEU A 156 10.78 -15.81 -5.29
C LEU A 156 11.50 -15.25 -4.06
N ALA A 157 12.66 -15.81 -3.68
CA ALA A 157 13.46 -15.33 -2.56
C ALA A 157 14.00 -13.93 -2.82
N ILE A 158 14.52 -13.66 -4.02
CA ILE A 158 14.98 -12.34 -4.45
C ILE A 158 13.84 -11.33 -4.38
N THR A 159 12.66 -11.70 -4.90
CA THR A 159 11.46 -10.87 -4.82
C THR A 159 11.13 -10.55 -3.36
N THR A 160 11.07 -11.55 -2.48
CA THR A 160 10.81 -11.35 -1.04
C THR A 160 11.84 -10.43 -0.39
N ILE A 161 13.13 -10.56 -0.73
CA ILE A 161 14.18 -9.67 -0.22
C ILE A 161 13.94 -8.23 -0.69
N ILE A 162 13.60 -8.02 -1.97
CA ILE A 162 13.23 -6.71 -2.51
C ILE A 162 12.04 -6.12 -1.74
N PHE A 163 11.01 -6.92 -1.42
CA PHE A 163 9.90 -6.50 -0.59
C PHE A 163 10.35 -6.06 0.81
N ILE A 164 11.21 -6.85 1.45
CA ILE A 164 11.74 -6.55 2.78
C ILE A 164 12.55 -5.25 2.73
N VAL A 165 13.41 -5.06 1.73
CA VAL A 165 14.20 -3.85 1.52
C VAL A 165 13.29 -2.63 1.37
N GLN A 166 12.33 -2.67 0.44
CA GLN A 166 11.41 -1.56 0.26
C GLN A 166 10.61 -1.28 1.55
N TRP A 167 10.20 -2.30 2.29
CA TRP A 167 9.36 -2.14 3.48
C TRP A 167 10.12 -1.73 4.74
N LYS A 168 11.35 -2.23 4.95
CA LYS A 168 12.14 -1.95 6.15
C LYS A 168 12.99 -0.71 6.01
N ILE A 169 13.54 -0.45 4.83
CA ILE A 169 14.50 0.65 4.61
C ILE A 169 14.02 1.69 3.60
N GLY A 170 12.85 1.52 2.97
CA GLY A 170 12.26 2.52 2.07
C GLY A 170 12.61 2.35 0.59
N GLY A 171 13.50 1.41 0.25
CA GLY A 171 13.84 1.07 -1.14
C GLY A 171 14.56 2.20 -1.87
N ALA A 172 14.19 2.50 -3.11
CA ALA A 172 14.86 3.53 -3.90
C ALA A 172 14.72 4.95 -3.32
N GLY A 173 13.67 5.20 -2.53
CA GLY A 173 13.49 6.47 -1.83
C GLY A 173 14.25 6.61 -0.52
N ALA A 174 14.98 5.57 -0.11
CA ALA A 174 15.86 5.66 1.06
C ALA A 174 16.96 6.71 0.80
N ALA A 175 17.04 7.71 1.67
CA ALA A 175 18.07 8.74 1.63
C ALA A 175 18.60 8.98 3.05
N SER A 176 19.90 9.28 3.15
CA SER A 176 20.50 9.67 4.43
C SER A 176 20.01 11.06 4.85
N ASP A 177 20.03 11.33 6.16
CA ASP A 177 19.68 12.65 6.68
C ASP A 177 20.59 13.75 6.09
N GLU A 178 21.88 13.48 5.89
CA GLU A 178 22.80 14.41 5.24
C GLU A 178 22.36 14.76 3.81
N THR A 179 21.94 13.75 3.03
CA THR A 179 21.41 13.95 1.68
C THR A 179 20.11 14.76 1.69
N ILE A 180 19.24 14.53 2.67
CA ILE A 180 17.96 15.23 2.76
C ILE A 180 18.18 16.69 3.18
N LEU A 181 18.97 16.92 4.22
CA LEU A 181 19.15 18.22 4.88
C LEU A 181 20.12 19.16 4.16
N SER A 182 20.93 18.65 3.23
CA SER A 182 21.76 19.49 2.36
C SER A 182 20.97 20.22 1.27
N GLN A 183 19.69 19.87 1.06
CA GLN A 183 18.84 20.50 0.05
C GLN A 183 18.25 21.82 0.56
N ALA A 184 18.09 22.79 -0.34
CA ALA A 184 17.60 24.13 -0.02
C ALA A 184 16.23 24.10 0.69
N GLY A 185 16.11 24.86 1.77
CA GLY A 185 14.86 25.04 2.52
C GLY A 185 14.43 23.84 3.39
N VAL A 186 15.16 22.73 3.39
CA VAL A 186 14.76 21.51 4.12
C VAL A 186 15.25 21.54 5.56
N VAL A 187 14.34 21.34 6.51
CA VAL A 187 14.64 21.26 7.96
C VAL A 187 13.97 20.02 8.55
N LYS A 188 14.73 19.21 9.31
CA LYS A 188 14.18 18.09 10.08
C LYS A 188 13.52 18.63 11.34
N ILE A 189 12.27 18.23 11.58
CA ILE A 189 11.49 18.70 12.72
C ILE A 189 11.40 17.63 13.81
N MET A 190 11.23 16.37 13.41
CA MET A 190 11.08 15.25 14.34
C MET A 190 11.47 13.95 13.64
N ASP A 191 11.96 12.97 14.38
CA ASP A 191 12.14 11.61 13.89
C ASP A 191 11.74 10.53 14.89
N VAL A 192 11.80 9.28 14.43
CA VAL A 192 11.42 8.12 15.24
C VAL A 192 12.32 7.93 16.47
N GLY A 193 13.57 8.40 16.42
CA GLY A 193 14.50 8.37 17.55
C GLY A 193 14.07 9.33 18.65
N GLU A 194 13.68 10.55 18.28
CA GLU A 194 13.13 11.53 19.22
C GLU A 194 11.85 11.02 19.90
N VAL A 195 10.92 10.43 19.12
CA VAL A 195 9.71 9.80 19.66
C VAL A 195 10.03 8.64 20.58
N ALA A 196 11.02 7.81 20.23
CA ALA A 196 11.46 6.71 21.08
C ALA A 196 12.04 7.21 22.42
N GLN A 197 12.82 8.30 22.41
CA GLN A 197 13.34 8.91 23.65
C GLN A 197 12.22 9.48 24.53
N ALA A 198 11.21 10.12 23.93
CA ALA A 198 10.03 10.58 24.66
C ALA A 198 9.28 9.41 25.32
N LEU A 199 9.03 8.33 24.56
CA LEU A 199 8.39 7.12 25.08
C LEU A 199 9.21 6.46 26.21
N LEU A 200 10.55 6.48 26.14
CA LEU A 200 11.40 5.97 27.20
C LEU A 200 11.27 6.73 28.51
N ARG A 201 11.25 8.06 28.39
CA ARG A 201 11.10 8.95 29.55
C ARG A 201 9.76 8.71 30.24
N ASP A 202 8.70 8.55 29.46
CA ASP A 202 7.33 8.48 29.96
C ASP A 202 6.91 7.05 30.35
N TYR A 203 7.54 6.03 29.74
CA TYR A 203 7.32 4.60 30.05
C TYR A 203 8.65 3.83 30.22
N PRO A 204 9.41 4.13 31.29
CA PRO A 204 10.73 3.52 31.50
C PRO A 204 10.67 1.99 31.62
N ASP A 205 9.59 1.41 32.15
CA ASP A 205 9.48 -0.05 32.32
C ASP A 205 9.40 -0.82 30.98
N ASN A 206 9.24 -0.13 29.84
CA ASN A 206 9.30 -0.70 28.49
C ASN A 206 10.72 -0.67 27.86
N LEU A 207 11.76 -0.37 28.64
CA LEU A 207 13.17 -0.14 28.24
C LEU A 207 13.83 -1.26 27.41
N ALA A 208 13.40 -2.53 27.53
CA ALA A 208 14.09 -3.69 26.95
C ALA A 208 14.15 -3.72 25.40
N TYR A 209 13.33 -2.91 24.70
CA TYR A 209 13.09 -3.08 23.26
C TYR A 209 13.54 -1.93 22.34
N LEU A 210 14.22 -0.90 22.87
CA LEU A 210 14.88 0.11 22.03
C LEU A 210 16.33 -0.24 21.67
N THR A 211 16.81 -1.37 22.18
CA THR A 211 18.03 -2.04 21.71
C THR A 211 17.82 -2.63 20.31
N PRO A 212 18.83 -2.62 19.42
CA PRO A 212 18.71 -3.07 18.03
C PRO A 212 18.17 -4.51 17.92
N PRO A 213 17.52 -4.88 16.80
CA PRO A 213 16.84 -6.17 16.66
C PRO A 213 17.81 -7.36 16.82
N GLY A 214 17.52 -8.28 17.76
CA GLY A 214 18.30 -9.53 17.87
C GLY A 214 18.04 -10.51 19.04
N THR A 215 17.32 -10.17 20.11
CA THR A 215 17.37 -10.99 21.35
C THR A 215 16.17 -11.88 21.65
N GLY A 216 15.09 -11.84 20.87
CA GLY A 216 14.01 -12.82 20.98
C GLY A 216 13.14 -12.71 22.25
N PHE A 217 11.96 -13.33 22.15
CA PHE A 217 10.76 -13.21 23.00
C PHE A 217 9.91 -11.96 22.75
N LYS A 218 8.62 -12.21 22.50
CA LYS A 218 7.54 -11.23 22.40
C LYS A 218 6.64 -11.44 23.62
N THR A 219 6.36 -10.38 24.35
CA THR A 219 5.28 -10.33 25.32
C THR A 219 4.15 -9.46 24.78
N ARG A 220 2.91 -9.80 25.13
CA ARG A 220 1.72 -9.05 24.76
C ARG A 220 1.69 -7.75 25.58
N GLY A 221 1.55 -6.58 24.94
CA GLY A 221 1.46 -5.27 25.62
C GLY A 221 2.64 -4.30 25.43
N GLU A 222 3.53 -4.52 24.45
CA GLU A 222 4.73 -3.69 24.21
C GLU A 222 4.42 -2.39 23.45
N ILE A 223 4.95 -1.25 23.92
CA ILE A 223 4.92 0.04 23.19
C ILE A 223 6.14 0.18 22.29
N ARG A 224 5.96 0.48 20.99
CA ARG A 224 7.08 0.66 20.05
C ARG A 224 6.90 1.91 19.19
N ALA A 225 7.97 2.71 19.11
CA ALA A 225 8.05 3.76 18.10
C ALA A 225 7.95 3.15 16.69
N SER A 226 7.16 3.79 15.83
CA SER A 226 6.86 3.30 14.49
C SER A 226 7.53 4.17 13.45
N ASN A 227 8.14 3.55 12.43
CA ASN A 227 8.56 4.25 11.21
C ASN A 227 7.55 4.05 10.06
N LYS A 228 6.35 3.54 10.36
CA LYS A 228 5.29 3.33 9.37
C LYS A 228 4.45 4.59 9.33
N VAL A 229 4.84 5.49 8.44
CA VAL A 229 4.27 6.82 8.36
C VAL A 229 2.91 6.84 7.67
N ARG A 230 2.11 7.81 8.09
CA ARG A 230 0.83 8.19 7.52
C ARG A 230 0.86 9.70 7.31
N GLU A 231 -0.16 10.39 7.76
CA GLU A 231 -0.34 11.81 7.52
C GLU A 231 0.61 12.68 8.35
N VAL A 232 0.58 13.96 8.00
CA VAL A 232 1.17 15.04 8.78
C VAL A 232 0.23 16.23 8.73
N PHE A 233 0.13 16.93 9.84
CA PHE A 233 -0.64 18.16 9.92
C PHE A 233 0.05 19.14 10.84
N PHE A 234 0.15 20.39 10.42
CA PHE A 234 0.63 21.50 11.21
C PHE A 234 -0.56 22.40 11.58
N ASP A 235 -0.75 22.64 12.87
CA ASP A 235 -1.75 23.55 13.39
C ASP A 235 -1.10 24.89 13.74
N GLU A 236 -1.45 25.94 12.99
CA GLU A 236 -0.89 27.28 13.19
C GLU A 236 -1.29 27.93 14.52
N LYS A 237 -2.48 27.63 15.03
CA LYS A 237 -3.01 28.24 16.26
C LYS A 237 -2.32 27.66 17.49
N LEU A 238 -2.07 26.35 17.46
CA LEU A 238 -1.34 25.65 18.51
C LEU A 238 0.17 25.69 18.31
N ASN A 239 0.64 26.17 17.15
CA ASN A 239 2.01 26.04 16.70
C ASN A 239 2.56 24.62 16.92
N ALA A 240 1.76 23.62 16.57
CA ALA A 240 2.03 22.21 16.88
C ALA A 240 1.97 21.35 15.62
N LEU A 241 2.85 20.36 15.55
CA LEU A 241 2.93 19.38 14.49
C LEU A 241 2.30 18.06 14.95
N PHE A 242 1.45 17.48 14.12
CA PHE A 242 0.84 16.17 14.32
C PHE A 242 1.38 15.22 13.25
N ALA A 243 1.99 14.13 13.67
CA ALA A 243 2.51 13.06 12.82
C ALA A 243 1.77 11.76 13.11
N PHE A 244 1.26 11.13 12.07
CA PHE A 244 0.42 9.94 12.19
C PHE A 244 1.19 8.70 11.77
N TYR A 245 1.02 7.62 12.53
CA TYR A 245 1.73 6.37 12.32
C TYR A 245 0.76 5.20 12.25
N GLY A 246 1.04 4.30 11.33
CA GLY A 246 0.20 3.17 11.02
C GLY A 246 0.78 2.33 9.89
N GLY A 247 0.59 1.01 9.92
CA GLY A 247 1.12 0.10 8.89
C GLY A 247 0.09 -0.90 8.40
N THR A 248 0.07 -1.10 7.09
CA THR A 248 -0.92 -1.94 6.38
C THR A 248 -0.80 -3.44 6.67
N TYR A 249 0.36 -3.88 7.17
CA TYR A 249 0.66 -5.30 7.42
C TYR A 249 1.08 -5.56 8.88
N TYR A 250 0.59 -4.77 9.83
CA TYR A 250 0.85 -5.06 11.24
C TYR A 250 0.04 -6.27 11.69
N ALA A 251 0.66 -7.13 12.50
CA ALA A 251 -0.07 -8.14 13.25
C ALA A 251 -0.84 -7.44 14.38
N TYR A 252 -2.12 -7.17 14.13
CA TYR A 252 -3.02 -6.46 15.04
C TYR A 252 -3.10 -7.12 16.43
N GLY A 253 -3.29 -6.31 17.48
CA GLY A 253 -3.49 -6.78 18.86
C GLY A 253 -2.25 -7.35 19.55
N SER A 254 -1.05 -7.07 19.04
CA SER A 254 0.22 -7.56 19.61
C SER A 254 1.24 -6.48 19.95
N THR A 255 1.05 -5.24 19.50
CA THR A 255 1.99 -4.14 19.74
C THR A 255 1.25 -2.81 19.77
N THR A 256 1.48 -2.02 20.82
CA THR A 256 0.98 -0.65 20.96
C THR A 256 1.94 0.30 20.25
N ILE A 257 1.42 1.23 19.47
CA ILE A 257 2.21 2.26 18.79
C ILE A 257 1.70 3.66 19.15
N PRO A 258 2.56 4.69 19.10
CA PRO A 258 2.10 6.07 19.13
C PRO A 258 1.49 6.43 17.77
N ALA A 259 0.23 6.07 17.54
CA ALA A 259 -0.41 6.26 16.23
C ALA A 259 -0.61 7.73 15.88
N ILE A 260 -0.70 8.61 16.88
CA ILE A 260 -0.67 10.06 16.71
C ILE A 260 0.42 10.59 17.63
N VAL A 261 1.33 11.36 17.07
CA VAL A 261 2.36 12.07 17.84
C VAL A 261 2.16 13.55 17.59
N LYS A 262 1.98 14.32 18.67
CA LYS A 262 1.96 15.78 18.64
C LYS A 262 3.29 16.29 19.19
N LYS A 263 3.93 17.21 18.46
CA LYS A 263 5.08 17.98 18.90
C LYS A 263 4.72 19.46 18.96
N ASP A 264 4.78 20.03 20.16
CA ASP A 264 4.70 21.47 20.34
C ASP A 264 6.00 22.12 19.82
N LEU A 265 5.91 23.09 18.91
CA LEU A 265 7.10 23.68 18.29
C LEU A 265 7.70 24.83 19.10
N ASP A 266 6.99 25.35 20.11
CA ASP A 266 7.51 26.36 21.02
C ASP A 266 8.29 25.73 22.18
N THR A 267 7.78 24.64 22.74
CA THR A 267 8.40 23.96 23.90
C THR A 267 9.23 22.74 23.51
N GLY A 268 8.98 22.14 22.34
CA GLY A 268 9.55 20.85 21.95
C GLY A 268 8.90 19.64 22.63
N GLU A 269 7.84 19.85 23.43
CA GLU A 269 7.14 18.77 24.11
C GLU A 269 6.49 17.81 23.13
N ILE A 270 6.65 16.50 23.39
CA ILE A 270 6.05 15.43 22.60
C ILE A 270 4.96 14.75 23.44
N SER A 271 3.76 14.72 22.89
CA SER A 271 2.63 13.94 23.40
C SER A 271 2.15 12.96 22.34
N TYR A 272 1.46 11.89 22.75
CA TYR A 272 1.05 10.86 21.81
C TYR A 272 -0.27 10.19 22.21
N LEU A 273 -1.00 9.71 21.21
CA LEU A 273 -2.11 8.78 21.37
C LEU A 273 -1.59 7.36 21.07
N LEU A 274 -1.62 6.50 22.08
CA LEU A 274 -1.24 5.10 21.96
C LEU A 274 -2.43 4.23 21.53
N THR A 275 -2.19 3.31 20.60
CA THR A 275 -3.19 2.32 20.20
C THR A 275 -2.54 1.05 19.63
N GLU A 276 -3.24 -0.07 19.71
CA GLU A 276 -2.87 -1.34 19.05
C GLU A 276 -3.43 -1.43 17.61
N HIS A 277 -4.23 -0.44 17.22
CA HIS A 277 -4.93 -0.39 15.95
C HIS A 277 -4.25 0.57 14.98
N ASN A 278 -4.26 0.23 13.70
CA ASN A 278 -3.68 1.08 12.66
C ASN A 278 -4.61 2.27 12.41
N VAL A 279 -4.10 3.49 12.58
CA VAL A 279 -4.76 4.72 12.14
C VAL A 279 -4.17 5.13 10.81
N ARG A 280 -4.98 5.15 9.75
CA ARG A 280 -4.49 5.44 8.40
C ARG A 280 -4.63 6.90 7.98
N ARG A 281 -5.83 7.45 8.11
CA ARG A 281 -6.22 8.81 7.76
C ARG A 281 -7.00 9.39 8.93
N VAL A 282 -6.89 10.70 9.14
CA VAL A 282 -7.68 11.43 10.12
C VAL A 282 -8.39 12.59 9.42
N GLU A 283 -9.54 12.98 9.95
CA GLU A 283 -10.25 14.17 9.47
C GLU A 283 -10.08 15.29 10.49
N MET A 284 -9.31 16.30 10.13
CA MET A 284 -9.00 17.41 11.04
C MET A 284 -10.18 18.38 11.13
N THR A 285 -10.49 18.82 12.34
CA THR A 285 -11.50 19.85 12.59
C THR A 285 -10.85 21.10 13.18
N ARG A 286 -11.66 22.11 13.47
CA ARG A 286 -11.18 23.37 14.07
C ARG A 286 -10.53 23.14 15.44
N ASP A 287 -11.13 22.32 16.30
CA ASP A 287 -10.69 22.14 17.69
C ASP A 287 -10.24 20.70 18.00
N GLY A 288 -10.52 19.75 17.11
CA GLY A 288 -10.20 18.34 17.28
C GLY A 288 -9.83 17.64 15.97
N MET A 289 -9.97 16.32 15.97
CA MET A 289 -9.82 15.46 14.82
C MET A 289 -10.66 14.20 14.98
N PHE A 290 -11.18 13.67 13.88
CA PHE A 290 -11.80 12.35 13.85
C PHE A 290 -10.79 11.28 13.46
N VAL A 291 -10.81 10.18 14.19
CA VAL A 291 -9.85 9.08 14.08
C VAL A 291 -10.62 7.77 14.03
N ALA A 292 -10.47 7.03 12.93
CA ALA A 292 -11.10 5.74 12.72
C ALA A 292 -10.02 4.64 12.65
N PRO A 293 -9.72 3.94 13.76
CA PRO A 293 -8.74 2.87 13.75
C PRO A 293 -9.25 1.64 12.99
N TRP A 294 -8.34 0.92 12.36
CA TRP A 294 -8.65 -0.35 11.72
C TRP A 294 -9.00 -1.41 12.75
N HIS A 295 -10.02 -2.20 12.44
CA HIS A 295 -10.50 -3.30 13.26
C HIS A 295 -11.00 -2.91 14.64
N ASP A 296 -11.25 -1.62 14.84
CA ASP A 296 -11.95 -1.09 16.00
C ASP A 296 -13.39 -0.76 15.59
N ASN A 297 -14.34 -1.06 16.48
CA ASN A 297 -15.75 -0.78 16.27
C ASN A 297 -16.11 0.63 16.75
N HIS A 298 -15.12 1.50 16.91
CA HIS A 298 -15.32 2.88 17.33
C HIS A 298 -14.55 3.85 16.44
N LEU A 299 -15.20 4.98 16.21
CA LEU A 299 -14.61 6.22 15.72
C LEU A 299 -14.42 7.13 16.93
N TYR A 300 -13.29 7.83 16.99
CA TYR A 300 -12.97 8.73 18.09
C TYR A 300 -12.88 10.16 17.60
N GLU A 301 -13.46 11.09 18.36
CA GLU A 301 -13.14 12.51 18.27
C GLU A 301 -12.08 12.83 19.32
N ILE A 302 -10.98 13.43 18.89
CA ILE A 302 -9.80 13.66 19.72
C ILE A 302 -9.48 15.15 19.75
N SER A 303 -9.21 15.67 20.94
CA SER A 303 -8.80 17.05 21.16
C SER A 303 -7.39 17.29 20.61
N LYS A 304 -7.19 18.36 19.83
CA LYS A 304 -5.84 18.76 19.37
C LYS A 304 -4.98 19.34 20.50
N LYS A 305 -5.60 19.80 21.59
CA LYS A 305 -4.90 20.46 22.69
C LYS A 305 -4.06 19.46 23.49
N ASP A 306 -4.62 18.30 23.81
CA ASP A 306 -4.05 17.34 24.76
C ASP A 306 -4.19 15.88 24.32
N LEU A 307 -4.67 15.63 23.09
CA LEU A 307 -4.92 14.29 22.55
C LEU A 307 -5.91 13.46 23.37
N SER A 308 -6.73 14.09 24.22
CA SER A 308 -7.80 13.42 24.95
C SER A 308 -8.94 13.02 24.02
N ILE A 309 -9.56 11.87 24.30
CA ILE A 309 -10.77 11.43 23.60
C ILE A 309 -11.93 12.30 24.09
N VAL A 310 -12.46 13.13 23.20
CA VAL A 310 -13.66 13.95 23.44
C VAL A 310 -14.92 13.09 23.33
N ARG A 311 -14.92 12.18 22.36
CA ARG A 311 -16.10 11.37 22.02
C ARG A 311 -15.70 10.03 21.44
N SER A 312 -16.48 9.00 21.76
CA SER A 312 -16.40 7.68 21.15
C SER A 312 -17.74 7.38 20.48
N ILE A 313 -17.70 7.02 19.20
CA ILE A 313 -18.86 6.78 18.36
C ILE A 313 -18.81 5.33 17.87
N PRO A 314 -19.81 4.49 18.20
CA PRO A 314 -19.88 3.13 17.68
C PRO A 314 -20.03 3.12 16.15
N VAL A 315 -19.18 2.34 15.48
CA VAL A 315 -19.13 2.13 14.02
C VAL A 315 -18.81 0.67 13.70
N GLY A 316 -18.89 0.28 12.42
CA GLY A 316 -18.47 -1.04 11.96
C GLY A 316 -19.39 -2.20 12.37
N GLY A 317 -20.48 -1.95 13.11
CA GLY A 317 -21.39 -2.99 13.63
C GLY A 317 -22.13 -3.84 12.58
N TYR A 318 -21.95 -3.54 11.30
CA TYR A 318 -22.54 -4.26 10.16
C TYR A 318 -21.58 -5.27 9.52
N VAL A 319 -20.31 -5.25 9.90
CA VAL A 319 -19.28 -6.20 9.47
C VAL A 319 -18.51 -6.72 10.68
N PRO A 320 -17.90 -7.92 10.59
CA PRO A 320 -16.92 -8.33 11.58
C PRO A 320 -15.79 -7.28 11.70
N PRO A 321 -15.29 -6.97 12.93
CA PRO A 321 -14.24 -5.97 13.14
C PRO A 321 -13.02 -6.19 12.22
N MET A 322 -12.65 -7.45 11.98
CA MET A 322 -11.54 -7.81 11.10
C MET A 322 -11.67 -7.30 9.66
N LEU A 323 -12.87 -6.90 9.21
CA LEU A 323 -13.12 -6.35 7.87
C LEU A 323 -13.31 -4.83 7.85
N TRP A 324 -13.32 -4.18 9.01
CA TRP A 324 -13.40 -2.73 9.14
C TRP A 324 -12.00 -2.12 8.95
N GLU A 325 -11.73 -1.62 7.75
CA GLU A 325 -10.49 -0.91 7.41
C GLU A 325 -10.80 0.47 6.82
N PRO A 326 -10.96 1.51 7.67
CA PRO A 326 -11.11 2.90 7.23
C PRO A 326 -9.92 3.38 6.39
N MET A 327 -10.20 3.85 5.18
CA MET A 327 -9.20 4.28 4.22
C MET A 327 -9.03 5.78 4.15
N ASP A 328 -10.14 6.51 4.17
CA ASP A 328 -10.24 7.96 4.11
C ASP A 328 -11.58 8.42 4.69
N MET A 329 -11.66 9.70 5.06
CA MET A 329 -12.86 10.29 5.66
C MET A 329 -13.15 11.66 5.06
N ALA A 330 -14.42 12.07 5.04
CA ALA A 330 -14.83 13.42 4.69
C ALA A 330 -15.86 13.92 5.69
N LEU A 331 -15.59 15.07 6.34
CA LEU A 331 -16.57 15.76 7.17
C LEU A 331 -17.59 16.47 6.27
N ASP A 332 -18.88 16.28 6.57
CA ASP A 332 -19.94 17.02 5.89
C ASP A 332 -19.71 18.53 6.05
N VAL A 333 -19.95 19.32 5.01
CA VAL A 333 -19.79 20.78 5.02
C VAL A 333 -20.57 21.47 6.15
N ASN A 334 -21.67 20.86 6.61
CA ASN A 334 -22.47 21.38 7.72
C ASN A 334 -21.96 20.91 9.10
N GLY A 335 -20.94 20.05 9.14
CA GLY A 335 -20.37 19.47 10.37
C GLY A 335 -21.24 18.42 11.05
N LYS A 336 -22.28 17.92 10.38
CA LYS A 336 -23.30 17.03 10.99
C LYS A 336 -23.05 15.54 10.78
N ALA A 337 -22.34 15.19 9.72
CA ALA A 337 -22.06 13.80 9.38
C ALA A 337 -20.60 13.60 9.00
N LEU A 338 -20.11 12.37 9.16
CA LEU A 338 -18.80 11.94 8.67
C LEU A 338 -19.01 10.76 7.71
N TYR A 339 -18.44 10.89 6.51
CA TYR A 339 -18.43 9.83 5.50
C TYR A 339 -17.10 9.08 5.59
N ILE A 340 -17.15 7.77 5.78
CA ILE A 340 -15.96 6.92 5.95
C ILE A 340 -15.90 5.92 4.80
N ALA A 341 -14.85 6.00 4.00
CA ALA A 341 -14.54 5.03 2.96
C ALA A 341 -13.76 3.85 3.55
N THR A 342 -14.11 2.61 3.19
CA THR A 342 -13.45 1.38 3.72
C THR A 342 -12.88 0.48 2.62
N SER A 343 -11.84 -0.33 2.92
CA SER A 343 -11.18 -1.23 1.94
C SER A 343 -11.57 -2.70 2.04
N MET A 344 -11.48 -3.33 3.21
CA MET A 344 -11.64 -4.79 3.33
C MET A 344 -13.05 -5.28 3.05
N TYR A 345 -14.02 -4.53 3.57
CA TYR A 345 -15.39 -4.52 3.10
C TYR A 345 -15.62 -3.17 2.42
N PRO A 346 -15.47 -3.06 1.09
CA PRO A 346 -15.62 -1.80 0.39
C PRO A 346 -17.00 -1.20 0.64
N SER A 347 -17.06 -0.05 1.30
CA SER A 347 -18.31 0.63 1.62
C SER A 347 -18.09 2.12 1.90
N ILE A 348 -19.19 2.87 1.89
CA ILE A 348 -19.26 4.19 2.52
C ILE A 348 -20.15 4.06 3.77
N ALA A 349 -19.55 4.26 4.94
CA ALA A 349 -20.27 4.37 6.20
C ALA A 349 -20.60 5.85 6.48
N VAL A 350 -21.82 6.11 6.92
CA VAL A 350 -22.27 7.44 7.34
C VAL A 350 -22.46 7.45 8.84
N VAL A 351 -21.72 8.32 9.50
CA VAL A 351 -21.81 8.55 10.93
C VAL A 351 -22.51 9.87 11.15
N ASP A 352 -23.62 9.84 11.89
CA ASP A 352 -24.31 11.04 12.35
C ASP A 352 -23.64 11.51 13.64
N LEU A 353 -23.10 12.73 13.59
CA LEU A 353 -22.35 13.32 14.68
C LEU A 353 -23.27 13.91 15.75
N GLU A 354 -24.52 14.27 15.44
CA GLU A 354 -25.49 14.68 16.45
C GLU A 354 -26.06 13.47 17.18
N ALA A 355 -26.39 12.40 16.44
CA ALA A 355 -26.93 11.17 17.00
C ALA A 355 -25.87 10.24 17.62
N ASN A 356 -24.58 10.57 17.49
CA ASN A 356 -23.43 9.83 18.02
C ASN A 356 -23.44 8.34 17.64
N ARG A 357 -23.79 8.03 16.40
CA ARG A 357 -23.85 6.64 15.91
C ARG A 357 -23.71 6.57 14.41
N GLN A 358 -23.27 5.42 13.94
CA GLN A 358 -23.44 5.06 12.54
C GLN A 358 -24.93 4.93 12.18
N VAL A 359 -25.36 5.60 11.10
CA VAL A 359 -26.76 5.63 10.67
C VAL A 359 -26.99 4.92 9.33
N LYS A 360 -25.95 4.81 8.49
CA LYS A 360 -26.07 4.23 7.15
C LYS A 360 -24.79 3.58 6.68
N VAL A 361 -24.94 2.62 5.77
CA VAL A 361 -23.86 1.96 5.01
C VAL A 361 -24.32 1.81 3.57
N MET A 362 -23.46 2.13 2.63
CA MET A 362 -23.59 1.67 1.24
C MET A 362 -22.44 0.69 0.94
N PRO A 363 -22.71 -0.63 0.85
CA PRO A 363 -21.74 -1.58 0.34
C PRO A 363 -21.47 -1.32 -1.14
N LEU A 364 -20.20 -1.40 -1.53
CA LEU A 364 -19.75 -1.05 -2.87
C LEU A 364 -19.66 -2.25 -3.83
N TYR A 365 -20.00 -3.46 -3.38
CA TYR A 365 -20.06 -4.66 -4.22
C TYR A 365 -21.48 -4.98 -4.69
N GLU A 366 -22.48 -4.18 -4.32
CA GLU A 366 -23.85 -4.39 -4.78
C GLU A 366 -23.94 -4.17 -6.30
N PRO A 367 -24.71 -5.00 -7.03
CA PRO A 367 -24.86 -4.86 -8.49
C PRO A 367 -25.17 -3.42 -8.90
N GLY A 368 -24.32 -2.84 -9.75
CA GLY A 368 -24.47 -1.47 -10.26
C GLY A 368 -23.65 -0.39 -9.54
N THR A 369 -22.94 -0.71 -8.46
CA THR A 369 -22.11 0.25 -7.71
C THR A 369 -20.64 0.24 -8.17
N LEU A 370 -19.86 -0.76 -7.76
CA LEU A 370 -18.52 -1.05 -8.31
C LEU A 370 -18.47 -2.52 -8.73
N GLY A 371 -17.79 -2.81 -9.84
CA GLY A 371 -17.48 -4.20 -10.22
C GLY A 371 -16.69 -4.90 -9.12
N GLU A 372 -16.73 -6.23 -9.09
CA GLU A 372 -15.95 -7.05 -8.15
C GLU A 372 -14.48 -6.59 -8.14
N GLY A 373 -13.95 -6.11 -7.00
CA GLY A 373 -12.50 -5.87 -6.89
C GLY A 373 -11.99 -4.50 -6.43
N GLY A 374 -12.82 -3.57 -5.94
CA GLY A 374 -12.36 -2.21 -5.63
C GLY A 374 -12.25 -1.84 -4.16
N TRP A 375 -11.22 -1.07 -3.80
CA TRP A 375 -11.12 -0.39 -2.50
C TRP A 375 -11.48 1.08 -2.66
N ALA A 376 -12.38 1.60 -1.82
CA ALA A 376 -12.61 3.04 -1.72
C ALA A 376 -11.36 3.68 -1.10
N TRP A 377 -10.60 4.43 -1.91
CA TRP A 377 -9.25 4.83 -1.53
C TRP A 377 -9.18 6.26 -1.01
N CYS A 378 -9.83 7.19 -1.71
CA CYS A 378 -10.01 8.56 -1.24
C CYS A 378 -11.45 9.01 -1.44
N ILE A 379 -11.92 9.88 -0.54
CA ILE A 379 -13.23 10.52 -0.61
C ILE A 379 -13.05 12.02 -0.32
N SER A 380 -13.77 12.87 -1.07
CA SER A 380 -13.79 14.31 -0.86
C SER A 380 -15.21 14.81 -1.07
N GLN A 381 -15.61 15.87 -0.36
CA GLN A 381 -16.90 16.53 -0.57
C GLN A 381 -16.69 17.89 -1.25
N SER A 382 -17.55 18.20 -2.22
CA SER A 382 -17.68 19.55 -2.78
C SER A 382 -18.33 20.48 -1.75
N ARG A 383 -17.76 21.65 -1.52
CA ARG A 383 -18.32 22.70 -0.66
C ARG A 383 -19.48 23.42 -1.33
N GLU A 384 -19.49 23.50 -2.66
CA GLU A 384 -20.56 24.17 -3.41
C GLU A 384 -21.81 23.31 -3.56
N THR A 385 -21.66 22.05 -3.95
CA THR A 385 -22.77 21.15 -4.28
C THR A 385 -23.10 20.15 -3.19
N ARG A 386 -22.20 19.99 -2.20
CA ARG A 386 -22.26 18.96 -1.15
C ARG A 386 -22.10 17.51 -1.67
N LEU A 387 -21.89 17.32 -2.97
CA LEU A 387 -21.69 16.00 -3.57
C LEU A 387 -20.36 15.38 -3.12
N LEU A 388 -20.34 14.06 -2.99
CA LEU A 388 -19.16 13.28 -2.66
C LEU A 388 -18.49 12.77 -3.94
N TYR A 389 -17.18 12.96 -4.03
CA TYR A 389 -16.32 12.36 -5.03
C TYR A 389 -15.49 11.27 -4.38
N MET A 390 -15.57 10.06 -4.92
CA MET A 390 -14.83 8.91 -4.42
C MET A 390 -14.00 8.31 -5.55
N VAL A 391 -12.72 8.07 -5.28
CA VAL A 391 -11.84 7.31 -6.17
C VAL A 391 -11.61 5.92 -5.64
N VAL A 392 -11.53 4.96 -6.56
CA VAL A 392 -11.46 3.54 -6.24
C VAL A 392 -10.18 2.94 -6.79
N ALA A 393 -9.55 2.09 -6.00
CA ALA A 393 -8.45 1.25 -6.43
C ALA A 393 -8.99 -0.12 -6.87
N THR A 394 -9.22 -0.31 -8.18
CA THR A 394 -9.77 -1.56 -8.75
C THR A 394 -9.18 -1.90 -10.12
N TRP A 395 -9.31 -3.17 -10.52
CA TRP A 395 -8.99 -3.68 -11.85
C TRP A 395 -10.21 -3.73 -12.79
N GLN A 396 -11.43 -3.80 -12.24
CA GLN A 396 -12.67 -4.02 -13.02
C GLN A 396 -13.79 -3.04 -12.64
N GLY A 397 -13.46 -1.79 -12.31
CA GLY A 397 -14.48 -0.85 -11.85
C GLY A 397 -14.25 0.58 -12.30
N ARG A 398 -15.19 1.42 -11.87
CA ARG A 398 -15.22 2.85 -12.17
C ARG A 398 -14.12 3.52 -11.35
N ASP A 399 -13.27 4.30 -12.00
CA ASP A 399 -12.13 5.00 -11.38
C ASP A 399 -12.62 6.09 -10.43
N ILE A 400 -13.73 6.75 -10.78
CA ILE A 400 -14.38 7.80 -9.99
C ILE A 400 -15.90 7.60 -9.92
N SER A 401 -16.48 7.98 -8.79
CA SER A 401 -17.92 8.06 -8.56
C SER A 401 -18.30 9.40 -7.93
N GLU A 402 -19.38 10.00 -8.44
CA GLU A 402 -20.12 11.13 -7.84
C GLU A 402 -21.33 10.57 -7.10
N ILE A 403 -21.49 10.95 -5.84
CA ILE A 403 -22.44 10.33 -4.91
C ILE A 403 -23.22 11.41 -4.18
N ASP A 404 -24.54 11.24 -4.15
CA ASP A 404 -25.42 12.06 -3.34
C ASP A 404 -25.27 11.68 -1.85
N PRO A 405 -24.87 12.62 -0.97
CA PRO A 405 -24.54 12.33 0.42
C PRO A 405 -25.74 11.83 1.27
N ASP A 406 -26.96 12.24 0.94
CA ASP A 406 -28.14 11.95 1.75
C ASP A 406 -28.73 10.58 1.37
N SER A 407 -28.96 10.36 0.07
CA SER A 407 -29.48 9.11 -0.45
C SER A 407 -28.42 8.02 -0.61
N LEU A 408 -27.12 8.37 -0.62
CA LEU A 408 -26.01 7.51 -1.03
C LEU A 408 -26.17 6.92 -2.44
N LYS A 409 -27.00 7.54 -3.28
CA LYS A 409 -27.10 7.10 -4.67
C LYS A 409 -25.89 7.59 -5.44
N ILE A 410 -25.30 6.69 -6.20
CA ILE A 410 -24.29 7.03 -7.20
C ILE A 410 -25.01 7.74 -8.35
N LEU A 411 -24.65 9.00 -8.59
CA LEU A 411 -25.25 9.85 -9.61
C LEU A 411 -24.56 9.67 -10.96
N ARG A 412 -23.22 9.63 -10.94
CA ARG A 412 -22.38 9.52 -12.14
C ARG A 412 -21.11 8.76 -11.81
N THR A 413 -20.57 8.03 -12.78
CA THR A 413 -19.29 7.33 -12.64
C THR A 413 -18.54 7.31 -13.95
N GLN A 414 -17.21 7.20 -13.90
CA GLN A 414 -16.39 7.13 -15.10
C GLN A 414 -15.25 6.11 -14.92
N GLN A 415 -14.91 5.44 -16.01
CA GLN A 415 -13.72 4.58 -16.14
C GLN A 415 -12.83 5.14 -17.24
N TRP A 416 -11.54 5.27 -16.98
CA TRP A 416 -10.55 5.86 -17.89
C TRP A 416 -9.38 4.92 -18.19
N ASP A 417 -9.44 3.68 -17.71
CA ASP A 417 -8.35 2.70 -17.80
C ASP A 417 -7.03 3.21 -17.20
N LEU A 418 -7.12 4.06 -16.16
CA LEU A 418 -5.95 4.59 -15.44
C LEU A 418 -5.32 3.56 -14.49
N PHE A 419 -5.88 2.34 -14.43
CA PHE A 419 -5.49 1.23 -13.57
C PHE A 419 -5.31 1.68 -12.11
N SER A 420 -6.42 1.85 -11.39
CA SER A 420 -6.48 2.23 -9.97
C SER A 420 -5.93 3.63 -9.67
N LEU A 421 -6.61 4.36 -8.79
CA LEU A 421 -6.16 5.68 -8.32
C LEU A 421 -5.69 5.63 -6.85
N THR A 422 -4.67 6.43 -6.50
CA THR A 422 -4.10 6.46 -5.13
C THR A 422 -4.26 7.76 -4.38
N SER A 423 -4.61 8.85 -5.07
CA SER A 423 -4.80 10.17 -4.48
C SER A 423 -5.65 11.03 -5.41
N MET A 424 -6.44 11.94 -4.84
CA MET A 424 -7.15 12.99 -5.58
C MET A 424 -6.93 14.35 -4.91
N ALA A 425 -7.04 15.42 -5.69
CA ALA A 425 -7.16 16.79 -5.19
C ALA A 425 -8.20 17.56 -6.02
N LEU A 426 -9.21 18.13 -5.35
CA LEU A 426 -10.21 19.00 -5.94
C LEU A 426 -9.65 20.43 -6.04
N THR A 427 -9.89 21.12 -7.15
CA THR A 427 -9.52 22.54 -7.28
C THR A 427 -10.30 23.40 -6.28
N PRO A 428 -9.75 24.55 -5.85
CA PRO A 428 -10.48 25.48 -5.00
C PRO A 428 -11.82 25.93 -5.61
N GLU A 429 -11.87 26.06 -6.94
CA GLU A 429 -13.05 26.42 -7.72
C GLU A 429 -13.99 25.22 -7.97
N GLU A 430 -13.61 24.01 -7.54
CA GLU A 430 -14.37 22.77 -7.66
C GLU A 430 -14.78 22.38 -9.10
N ASP A 431 -14.10 22.93 -10.09
CA ASP A 431 -14.34 22.70 -11.52
C ASP A 431 -13.52 21.52 -12.09
N ALA A 432 -12.44 21.13 -11.39
CA ALA A 432 -11.55 20.07 -11.80
C ALA A 432 -11.00 19.24 -10.62
N LEU A 433 -10.69 17.98 -10.92
CA LEU A 433 -10.06 17.01 -10.04
C LEU A 433 -8.72 16.56 -10.64
N TYR A 434 -7.69 16.52 -9.81
CA TYR A 434 -6.41 15.90 -10.15
C TYR A 434 -6.36 14.51 -9.53
N CYS A 435 -6.13 13.48 -10.35
CA CYS A 435 -6.14 12.07 -9.95
C CYS A 435 -4.80 11.41 -10.29
N GLN A 436 -4.14 10.83 -9.30
CA GLN A 436 -2.88 10.10 -9.52
C GLN A 436 -3.15 8.62 -9.80
N SER A 437 -2.58 8.10 -10.89
CA SER A 437 -2.56 6.67 -11.17
C SER A 437 -1.68 5.91 -10.18
N ASN A 438 -2.20 4.77 -9.71
CA ASN A 438 -1.50 3.82 -8.87
C ASN A 438 -0.34 3.16 -9.64
N VAL A 439 -0.61 2.70 -10.86
CA VAL A 439 0.30 1.85 -11.64
C VAL A 439 1.19 2.66 -12.58
N TRP A 440 0.65 3.74 -13.14
CA TRP A 440 1.31 4.56 -14.15
C TRP A 440 1.78 5.89 -13.58
N ASP A 441 2.70 6.53 -14.29
CA ASP A 441 3.24 7.83 -13.89
C ASP A 441 2.29 9.00 -14.26
N GLY A 442 1.07 8.72 -14.73
CA GLY A 442 0.10 9.73 -15.15
C GLY A 442 -0.62 10.40 -13.97
N LEU A 443 -0.58 11.74 -13.94
CA LEU A 443 -1.45 12.58 -13.12
C LEU A 443 -2.51 13.21 -14.02
N THR A 444 -3.77 12.82 -13.86
CA THR A 444 -4.85 13.20 -14.77
C THR A 444 -5.65 14.36 -14.20
N LYS A 445 -5.80 15.44 -14.97
CA LYS A 445 -6.78 16.51 -14.70
C LYS A 445 -8.10 16.15 -15.36
N VAL A 446 -9.14 16.13 -14.55
CA VAL A 446 -10.49 15.73 -14.90
C VAL A 446 -11.41 16.90 -14.65
N ARG A 447 -12.28 17.23 -15.61
CA ARG A 447 -13.33 18.21 -15.39
C ARG A 447 -14.44 17.61 -14.54
N VAL A 448 -14.85 18.29 -13.47
CA VAL A 448 -15.82 17.76 -12.50
C VAL A 448 -17.19 17.54 -13.13
N ARG A 449 -17.70 18.50 -13.92
CA ARG A 449 -19.08 18.49 -14.45
C ARG A 449 -19.45 17.26 -15.30
N ASP A 450 -18.48 16.66 -15.99
CA ASP A 450 -18.70 15.60 -16.98
C ASP A 450 -17.67 14.47 -16.92
N PHE A 451 -16.70 14.55 -15.99
CA PHE A 451 -15.59 13.60 -15.87
C PHE A 451 -14.75 13.44 -17.15
N ALA A 452 -14.74 14.46 -18.03
CA ALA A 452 -13.86 14.48 -19.17
C ALA A 452 -12.40 14.69 -18.72
N ILE A 453 -11.49 13.90 -19.29
CA ILE A 453 -10.05 14.15 -19.13
C ILE A 453 -9.71 15.41 -19.90
N GLU A 454 -9.21 16.43 -19.20
CA GLU A 454 -8.71 17.65 -19.84
C GLU A 454 -7.24 17.54 -20.21
N ARG A 455 -6.45 16.89 -19.34
CA ARG A 455 -5.00 16.78 -19.50
C ARG A 455 -4.42 15.63 -18.69
N VAL A 456 -3.30 15.09 -19.15
CA VAL A 456 -2.47 14.15 -18.38
C VAL A 456 -1.06 14.76 -18.23
N TYR A 457 -0.60 14.87 -17.00
CA TYR A 457 0.73 15.33 -16.62
C TYR A 457 1.65 14.16 -16.30
N GLU A 458 2.97 14.39 -16.36
CA GLU A 458 3.98 13.45 -15.87
C GLU A 458 4.09 13.52 -14.33
N GLY A 459 3.14 12.88 -13.66
CA GLY A 459 3.13 12.64 -12.22
C GLY A 459 4.11 11.55 -11.79
N GLU A 460 3.77 10.78 -10.77
CA GLU A 460 4.59 9.65 -10.32
C GLU A 460 3.71 8.49 -9.88
N ARG A 461 4.02 7.27 -10.36
CA ARG A 461 3.31 6.07 -9.94
C ARG A 461 3.18 5.99 -8.43
N HIS A 462 2.00 5.62 -7.98
CA HIS A 462 1.74 5.38 -6.57
C HIS A 462 2.01 6.59 -5.67
N ALA A 463 1.98 7.83 -6.19
CA ALA A 463 2.04 9.01 -5.33
C ALA A 463 0.85 8.97 -4.35
N ARG A 464 1.13 9.26 -3.08
CA ARG A 464 0.15 9.10 -1.98
C ARG A 464 -0.54 10.39 -1.57
N TYR A 465 -0.02 11.51 -2.04
CA TYR A 465 -0.55 12.81 -1.69
C TYR A 465 -0.33 13.80 -2.83
N LEU A 466 -1.33 14.65 -3.05
CA LEU A 466 -1.33 15.76 -3.97
C LEU A 466 -1.68 17.03 -3.17
N SER A 467 -1.00 18.13 -3.43
CA SER A 467 -1.32 19.42 -2.81
C SER A 467 -1.25 20.51 -3.87
N LEU A 468 -2.37 21.19 -4.09
CA LEU A 468 -2.46 22.30 -5.03
C LEU A 468 -1.90 23.57 -4.38
N ASP A 469 -1.18 24.35 -5.18
CA ASP A 469 -0.75 25.70 -4.84
C ASP A 469 -1.24 26.67 -5.93
N PRO A 470 -2.47 27.20 -5.78
CA PRO A 470 -3.06 28.12 -6.74
C PRO A 470 -2.26 29.41 -6.91
N LYS A 471 -1.52 29.86 -5.87
CA LYS A 471 -0.74 31.11 -5.92
C LYS A 471 0.35 31.04 -6.98
N ARG A 472 0.90 29.85 -7.21
CA ARG A 472 1.96 29.58 -8.19
C ARG A 472 1.47 28.84 -9.43
N ASN A 473 0.20 28.46 -9.47
CA ASN A 473 -0.36 27.59 -10.50
C ASN A 473 0.41 26.26 -10.63
N VAL A 474 0.74 25.63 -9.50
CA VAL A 474 1.45 24.34 -9.46
C VAL A 474 0.70 23.29 -8.64
N ILE A 475 1.06 22.03 -8.85
CA ILE A 475 0.69 20.93 -7.96
C ILE A 475 1.94 20.23 -7.43
N TYR A 476 1.97 20.03 -6.12
CA TYR A 476 3.00 19.23 -5.45
C TYR A 476 2.58 17.77 -5.42
N VAL A 477 3.48 16.89 -5.83
CA VAL A 477 3.26 15.44 -5.92
C VAL A 477 4.23 14.72 -4.99
N LEU A 478 3.71 13.87 -4.09
CA LEU A 478 4.51 13.11 -3.12
C LEU A 478 4.70 11.66 -3.56
N GLY A 479 5.88 11.37 -4.11
CA GLY A 479 6.30 10.07 -4.62
C GLY A 479 6.58 9.06 -3.52
N TYR A 480 5.71 8.04 -3.38
CA TYR A 480 5.86 7.01 -2.36
C TYR A 480 7.11 6.14 -2.55
N CYS A 481 7.35 5.77 -3.79
CA CYS A 481 8.41 4.82 -4.13
C CYS A 481 9.74 5.53 -4.31
N SER A 482 9.74 6.70 -4.96
CA SER A 482 10.95 7.50 -5.17
C SER A 482 11.45 8.21 -3.91
N GLY A 483 10.60 8.41 -2.89
CA GLY A 483 10.94 9.19 -1.72
C GLY A 483 11.21 10.66 -2.04
N LYS A 484 10.50 11.20 -3.03
CA LYS A 484 10.64 12.59 -3.49
C LYS A 484 9.33 13.35 -3.40
N VAL A 485 9.44 14.66 -3.25
CA VAL A 485 8.37 15.62 -3.53
C VAL A 485 8.82 16.53 -4.67
N PHE A 486 7.91 16.86 -5.58
CA PHE A 486 8.22 17.72 -6.72
C PHE A 486 7.02 18.58 -7.11
N ALA A 487 7.30 19.71 -7.76
CA ALA A 487 6.27 20.60 -8.31
C ALA A 487 6.09 20.37 -9.81
N ILE A 488 4.84 20.28 -10.25
CA ILE A 488 4.46 20.33 -11.66
C ILE A 488 3.77 21.67 -11.91
N ASP A 489 4.26 22.39 -12.92
CA ASP A 489 3.60 23.57 -13.46
C ASP A 489 2.31 23.18 -14.18
N LEU A 490 1.17 23.73 -13.78
CA LEU A 490 -0.13 23.33 -14.35
C LEU A 490 -0.36 23.91 -15.76
N GLU A 491 0.41 24.91 -16.18
CA GLU A 491 0.32 25.46 -17.54
C GLU A 491 1.18 24.68 -18.54
N SER A 492 2.48 24.56 -18.31
CA SER A 492 3.42 23.85 -19.21
C SER A 492 3.45 22.34 -18.98
N GLY A 493 3.05 21.86 -17.80
CA GLY A 493 3.15 20.47 -17.39
C GLY A 493 4.56 20.00 -17.04
N LYS A 494 5.52 20.92 -16.97
CA LYS A 494 6.92 20.61 -16.63
C LYS A 494 7.10 20.44 -15.14
N ARG A 495 8.02 19.55 -14.75
CA ARG A 495 8.53 19.50 -13.38
C ARG A 495 9.51 20.64 -13.16
N LEU A 496 9.23 21.47 -12.16
CA LEU A 496 10.00 22.70 -11.89
C LEU A 496 11.17 22.43 -10.93
N TRP A 497 10.96 21.55 -9.95
CA TRP A 497 11.99 21.12 -9.00
C TRP A 497 11.61 19.78 -8.37
N GLU A 498 12.59 19.13 -7.73
CA GLU A 498 12.39 17.93 -6.92
C GLU A 498 13.25 17.98 -5.64
N ILE A 499 12.74 17.41 -4.55
CA ILE A 499 13.43 17.30 -3.25
C ILE A 499 13.28 15.87 -2.74
N ARG A 500 14.39 15.26 -2.31
CA ARG A 500 14.39 13.98 -1.60
C ARG A 500 13.92 14.18 -0.16
N VAL A 501 12.96 13.36 0.26
CA VAL A 501 12.31 13.45 1.58
C VAL A 501 12.40 12.16 2.38
N GLY A 502 13.09 11.14 1.87
CA GLY A 502 13.26 9.85 2.52
C GLY A 502 12.21 8.82 2.12
N GLY A 503 12.37 7.59 2.62
CA GLY A 503 11.62 6.43 2.13
C GLY A 503 10.13 6.49 2.44
N ARG A 504 9.29 6.04 1.49
CA ARG A 504 7.84 5.81 1.66
C ARG A 504 7.08 6.98 2.31
N PRO A 505 7.25 8.22 1.82
CA PRO A 505 6.53 9.34 2.38
C PRO A 505 5.02 9.20 2.11
N HIS A 506 4.20 9.57 3.07
CA HIS A 506 2.74 9.35 2.99
C HIS A 506 1.91 10.57 3.37
N GLY A 507 2.48 11.51 4.12
CA GLY A 507 1.83 12.75 4.54
C GLY A 507 2.50 13.96 3.88
N MET A 508 1.68 14.87 3.35
CA MET A 508 2.09 16.18 2.88
C MET A 508 1.05 17.21 3.27
N GLN A 509 1.47 18.39 3.71
CA GLN A 509 0.58 19.53 3.89
C GLN A 509 1.28 20.83 3.50
N LEU A 510 0.63 21.63 2.67
CA LEU A 510 0.98 23.03 2.45
C LEU A 510 0.28 23.91 3.49
N ASP A 511 1.05 24.70 4.24
CA ASP A 511 0.48 25.66 5.19
C ASP A 511 0.33 27.07 4.61
N SER A 512 -0.29 27.98 5.36
CA SER A 512 -0.55 29.34 4.86
C SER A 512 0.72 30.20 4.72
N ARG A 513 1.80 29.79 5.39
CA ARG A 513 3.11 30.46 5.45
C ARG A 513 4.09 29.93 4.40
N ASP A 514 3.58 29.24 3.38
CA ASP A 514 4.36 28.78 2.24
C ASP A 514 5.41 27.71 2.61
N ARG A 515 5.01 26.78 3.48
CA ARG A 515 5.86 25.67 3.91
C ARG A 515 5.18 24.35 3.61
N LEU A 516 5.95 23.40 3.08
CA LEU A 516 5.51 22.01 2.93
C LEU A 516 5.98 21.18 4.13
N TRP A 517 5.04 20.58 4.82
CA TRP A 517 5.29 19.57 5.84
C TRP A 517 5.23 18.21 5.20
N ILE A 518 6.26 17.38 5.39
CA ILE A 518 6.38 16.05 4.77
C ILE A 518 6.69 15.03 5.85
N HIS A 519 6.00 13.89 5.81
CA HIS A 519 6.25 12.77 6.72
C HIS A 519 6.67 11.53 5.96
N SER A 520 7.89 11.05 6.26
CA SER A 520 8.53 9.89 5.65
C SER A 520 9.16 8.98 6.71
N MET A 521 9.63 7.80 6.30
CA MET A 521 10.35 6.89 7.20
C MET A 521 11.58 7.51 7.87
N SER A 522 12.14 8.60 7.31
CA SER A 522 13.28 9.33 7.87
C SER A 522 12.87 10.37 8.93
N GLY A 523 11.58 10.69 9.05
CA GLY A 523 11.03 11.65 10.00
C GLY A 523 10.05 12.62 9.36
N VAL A 524 9.76 13.69 10.10
CA VAL A 524 8.97 14.83 9.63
C VAL A 524 9.91 15.97 9.25
N PHE A 525 9.71 16.49 8.04
CA PHE A 525 10.47 17.58 7.46
C PHE A 525 9.57 18.77 7.19
N ARG A 526 10.13 19.97 7.33
CA ARG A 526 9.57 21.22 6.86
C ARG A 526 10.42 21.71 5.70
N ILE A 527 9.79 22.02 4.58
CA ILE A 527 10.42 22.60 3.40
C ILE A 527 9.93 24.04 3.27
N ASP A 528 10.84 24.98 3.37
CA ASP A 528 10.58 26.40 3.10
C ASP A 528 10.57 26.63 1.59
N LEU A 529 9.38 26.86 1.03
CA LEU A 529 9.23 26.99 -0.42
C LEU A 529 9.88 28.27 -0.94
N ALA A 530 9.94 29.35 -0.16
CA ALA A 530 10.59 30.58 -0.59
C ALA A 530 12.07 30.35 -0.91
N ALA A 531 12.76 29.49 -0.14
CA ALA A 531 14.13 29.10 -0.42
C ALA A 531 14.24 28.22 -1.68
N VAL A 532 13.33 27.26 -1.86
CA VAL A 532 13.31 26.34 -3.02
C VAL A 532 13.09 27.09 -4.33
N TRP A 533 12.18 28.06 -4.33
CA TRP A 533 11.82 28.86 -5.50
C TRP A 533 12.83 29.96 -5.83
N LYS A 534 13.72 30.34 -4.90
CA LYS A 534 14.72 31.39 -5.14
C LYS A 534 15.73 31.01 -6.23
N ASP A 535 15.98 29.70 -6.40
CA ASP A 535 16.97 29.15 -7.33
C ASP A 535 16.34 28.61 -8.64
N LYS A 536 15.11 29.00 -8.96
CA LYS A 536 14.31 28.53 -10.11
C LYS A 536 13.66 29.70 -10.84
#